data_AF-A0A3D5AYT9-F1
#
_entry.id   AF-A0A3D5AYT9-F1
#
_cell.length_a   1.000
_cell.length_b   1.000
_cell.length_c   1.000
_cell.angle_alpha   90.00
_cell.angle_beta   90.00
_cell.angle_gamma   90.00
#
_symmetry.space_group_name_H-M   'P 1'
#
loop_
_entity.id
_entity.type
_entity.pdbx_description
1 polymer ?
#
loop_
_entity_poly.entity_id
_entity_poly.type
_entity_poly.pdbx_seq_one_letter_code
_entity_poly.pdbx_strand_id
1 'polypeptide(L)' 'MIKAPFTAELSQRIWDTKYRWREPGEVRDAAVEDTWRRIARAVASVEGSADRAVWEQRFYSILEGFR' A
#
# COMPACT_ATOMS: atom_id res chain seq x y z
N MET A 1 15.10 8.18 10.10
CA MET A 1 13.82 8.73 9.60
C MET A 1 13.62 8.15 8.21
N ILE A 2 12.73 7.15 8.07
CA ILE A 2 12.48 6.53 6.76
C ILE A 2 11.80 7.60 5.91
N LYS A 3 12.50 8.09 4.89
CA LYS A 3 11.97 9.10 3.97
C LYS A 3 10.91 8.38 3.14
N ALA A 4 9.64 8.64 3.43
CA ALA A 4 8.54 8.11 2.64
C ALA A 4 8.80 8.45 1.15
N PRO A 5 8.43 7.57 0.20
CA PRO A 5 8.85 7.68 -1.21
C PRO A 5 8.29 8.93 -1.92
N PHE A 6 7.44 9.72 -1.26
CA PHE A 6 6.86 10.93 -1.80
C PHE A 6 7.95 11.96 -2.16
N THR A 7 7.95 12.40 -3.40
CA THR A 7 8.78 13.51 -3.89
C THR A 7 8.12 14.88 -3.72
N ALA A 8 6.82 14.91 -3.40
CA ALA A 8 6.02 16.11 -3.19
C ALA A 8 5.21 16.05 -1.89
N GLU A 9 5.27 17.12 -1.09
CA GLU A 9 4.57 17.23 0.20
C GLU A 9 3.05 17.11 0.06
N LEU A 10 2.47 17.70 -0.99
CA LEU A 10 1.03 17.64 -1.25
C LEU A 10 0.55 16.19 -1.43
N SER A 11 1.31 15.35 -2.14
CA SER A 11 0.97 13.93 -2.33
C SER A 11 0.98 13.18 -0.99
N GLN A 12 1.96 13.44 -0.13
CA GLN A 12 2.01 12.85 1.21
C GLN A 12 0.80 13.27 2.05
N ARG A 13 0.42 14.56 2.02
CA ARG A 13 -0.76 15.08 2.72
C ARG A 13 -2.07 14.47 2.22
N ILE A 14 -2.22 14.34 0.90
CA ILE A 14 -3.41 13.71 0.30
C ILE A 14 -3.47 12.23 0.71
N TRP A 15 -2.36 11.49 0.61
CA TRP A 15 -2.32 10.11 1.08
C TRP A 15 -2.69 10.01 2.56
N ASP A 16 -2.05 10.81 3.41
CA ASP A 16 -2.28 10.77 4.85
C ASP A 16 -3.73 11.09 5.24
N THR A 17 -4.39 12.01 4.52
CA THR A 17 -5.76 12.46 4.84
C THR A 17 -6.87 11.66 4.17
N LYS A 18 -6.60 11.02 3.01
CA LYS A 18 -7.65 10.38 2.19
C LYS A 18 -7.49 8.86 2.04
N TYR A 19 -6.27 8.34 2.11
CA TYR A 19 -5.99 6.95 1.73
C TYR A 19 -5.35 6.12 2.85
N ARG A 20 -4.58 6.75 3.75
CA ARG A 20 -3.91 6.07 4.85
C ARG A 20 -4.94 5.50 5.81
N TRP A 21 -4.99 4.17 5.87
CA TRP A 21 -5.99 3.46 6.65
C TRP A 21 -5.77 3.62 8.15
N ARG A 22 -6.85 3.95 8.85
CA ARG A 22 -6.93 4.11 10.30
C ARG A 22 -8.20 3.48 10.82
N GLU A 23 -8.11 2.98 12.02
CA GLU A 23 -9.24 2.63 12.87
C GLU A 23 -9.28 3.57 14.08
N PRO A 24 -10.37 3.62 14.86
CA PRO A 24 -10.44 4.47 16.04
C PRO A 24 -9.27 4.19 17.00
N GLY A 25 -8.37 5.17 17.13
CA GLY A 25 -7.19 5.07 17.98
C GLY A 25 -5.99 4.33 17.39
N GLU A 26 -6.07 3.79 16.16
CA GLU A 26 -4.99 3.01 15.56
C GLU A 26 -4.71 3.40 14.10
N VAL A 27 -3.44 3.63 13.78
CA VAL A 27 -2.99 3.80 12.39
C VAL A 27 -2.59 2.44 11.85
N ARG A 28 -3.37 1.92 10.89
CA ARG A 28 -3.15 0.59 10.29
C ARG A 28 -2.06 0.63 9.22
N ASP A 29 -2.09 1.64 8.37
CA ASP A 29 -1.02 1.86 7.38
C ASP A 29 0.02 2.82 7.99
N ALA A 30 1.11 2.28 8.57
CA ALA A 30 2.15 3.10 9.18
C ALA A 30 2.93 3.89 8.12
N ALA A 31 3.13 3.31 6.94
CA ALA A 31 3.74 3.93 5.77
C ALA A 31 2.93 3.62 4.49
N VAL A 32 3.26 4.30 3.38
CA VAL A 32 2.55 4.10 2.09
C VAL A 32 2.76 2.69 1.55
N GLU A 33 3.88 2.06 1.89
CA GLU A 33 4.20 0.67 1.61
C GLU A 33 3.16 -0.29 2.20
N ASP A 34 2.60 0.02 3.36
CA ASP A 34 1.53 -0.78 3.99
C ASP A 34 0.24 -0.67 3.17
N THR A 35 -0.07 0.54 2.69
CA THR A 35 -1.18 0.76 1.75
C THR A 35 -1.00 -0.08 0.48
N TRP A 36 0.20 -0.06 -0.12
CA TRP A 36 0.49 -0.86 -1.33
C TRP A 36 0.36 -2.36 -1.08
N ARG A 37 0.90 -2.87 0.03
CA ARG A 37 0.76 -4.29 0.40
C ARG A 37 -0.70 -4.68 0.61
N ARG A 38 -1.48 -3.83 1.29
CA ARG A 38 -2.90 -4.08 1.54
C ARG A 38 -3.70 -4.14 0.23
N ILE A 39 -3.42 -3.22 -0.70
CA ILE A 39 -4.04 -3.25 -2.03
C ILE A 39 -3.63 -4.52 -2.78
N ALA A 40 -2.33 -4.84 -2.84
CA ALA A 40 -1.83 -6.03 -3.52
C ALA A 40 -2.47 -7.32 -3.00
N ARG A 41 -2.61 -7.46 -1.67
CA ARG A 41 -3.32 -8.57 -1.01
C ARG A 41 -4.79 -8.62 -1.38
N ALA A 42 -5.47 -7.48 -1.33
CA ALA A 42 -6.90 -7.40 -1.64
C ALA A 42 -7.16 -7.79 -3.10
N VAL A 43 -6.36 -7.30 -4.04
CA VAL A 43 -6.50 -7.63 -5.46
C VAL A 43 -6.13 -9.10 -5.71
N ALA A 44 -5.05 -9.62 -5.12
CA ALA A 44 -4.68 -11.03 -5.28
C ALA A 44 -5.66 -12.01 -4.60
N SER A 45 -6.56 -11.53 -3.73
CA SER A 45 -7.46 -12.40 -2.97
C SER A 45 -8.43 -13.20 -3.84
N VAL A 46 -8.76 -12.72 -5.03
CA VAL A 46 -9.63 -13.42 -6.00
C VAL A 46 -8.93 -14.55 -6.74
N GLU A 47 -7.60 -14.59 -6.68
CA GLU A 47 -6.79 -15.63 -7.31
C GLU A 47 -6.88 -16.96 -6.55
N GLY A 48 -6.69 -18.04 -7.30
CA GLY A 48 -6.56 -19.39 -6.74
C GLY A 48 -5.40 -19.48 -5.74
N SER A 49 -5.53 -20.37 -4.75
CA SER A 49 -4.54 -20.49 -3.66
C SER A 49 -3.10 -20.74 -4.13
N ALA A 50 -2.92 -21.41 -5.27
CA ALA A 50 -1.61 -21.68 -5.85
C ALA A 50 -0.93 -20.41 -6.41
N ASP A 51 -1.71 -19.48 -6.99
CA ASP A 51 -1.18 -18.31 -7.70
C ASP A 51 -1.25 -17.01 -6.87
N ARG A 52 -2.05 -16.99 -5.81
CA ARG A 52 -2.29 -15.82 -4.96
C ARG A 52 -1.02 -15.11 -4.52
N ALA A 53 -0.03 -15.85 -4.03
CA ALA A 53 1.22 -15.25 -3.55
C ALA A 53 2.04 -14.63 -4.69
N VAL A 54 2.04 -15.27 -5.87
CA VAL A 54 2.72 -14.77 -7.08
C VAL A 54 2.07 -13.47 -7.55
N TRP A 55 0.74 -13.42 -7.56
CA TRP A 55 0.01 -12.22 -7.95
C TRP A 55 0.10 -11.09 -6.93
N GLU A 56 0.04 -11.39 -5.62
CA GLU A 56 0.30 -10.38 -4.57
C GLU A 56 1.66 -9.71 -4.78
N GLN A 57 2.72 -10.50 -4.98
CA GLN A 57 4.06 -9.97 -5.22
C GLN A 57 4.11 -9.12 -6.49
N ARG A 58 3.48 -9.56 -7.59
CA ARG A 58 3.43 -8.81 -8.85
C ARG A 58 2.70 -7.48 -8.69
N PHE A 59 1.53 -7.48 -8.06
CA PHE A 59 0.77 -6.24 -7.82
C PHE A 59 1.51 -5.28 -6.90
N TYR A 60 2.19 -5.78 -5.87
CA TYR A 60 3.03 -4.93 -5.03
C TYR A 60 4.18 -4.32 -5.83
N SER A 61 4.86 -5.11 -6.67
CA SER A 61 6.04 -4.68 -7.44
C SER A 61 5.74 -3.59 -8.48
N ILE A 62 4.49 -3.47 -8.94
CA ILE A 62 4.07 -2.38 -9.84
C ILE A 62 3.64 -1.12 -9.07
N LEU A 63 3.26 -1.24 -7.79
CA LEU A 63 2.90 -0.09 -6.96
C LEU A 63 4.11 0.53 -6.27
N GLU A 64 5.10 -0.29 -5.92
CA GLU A 64 6.26 0.14 -5.15
C GLU A 64 7.05 1.23 -5.88
N GLY A 65 7.42 2.28 -5.14
CA GLY A 65 8.19 3.39 -5.68
C GLY A 65 7.43 4.27 -6.69
N PHE A 66 6.09 4.20 -6.73
CA PHE A 66 5.24 4.95 -7.67
C PHE A 66 5.53 4.61 -9.14
N ARG A 67 5.61 3.32 -9.45
CA ARG A 67 5.84 2.79 -10.81
C ARG A 67 4.55 2.59 -11.61
#